data_AF-A0A2T3ZS24-F1
#
_entry.id   AF-A0A2T3ZS24-F1
#
_cell.length_a   1.000
_cell.length_b   1.000
_cell.length_c   1.000
_cell.angle_alpha   90.00
_cell.angle_beta   90.00
_cell.angle_gamma   90.00
#
_symmetry.space_group_name_H-M   'P 1'
#
loop_
_entity.id
_entity.type
_entity.pdbx_description
1 polymer ?
#
loop_
_entity_poly.entity_id
_entity_poly.type
_entity_poly.pdbx_seq_one_letter_code
_entity_poly.pdbx_strand_id
1 'polypeptide(L)'
;MCGWPNLVSGQSYTRRFCVCRQKMHQAIESSSALSRYCPTLEAEMSRFLLFFILRAPHNWLQHIRTQTGAIILEMTYGYTIDPKGPDVMIELADRAMEQFSQAAISGAWMVDIVPILRYLTEWLPEGGLKRQLRSGIRL
;
A
#
# COMPACT_ATOMS: atom_id res chain seq x y z
N MET A 1 -11.22 5.94 -7.45
CA MET A 1 -10.82 6.39 -6.11
C MET A 1 -10.11 7.71 -6.25
N CYS A 2 -10.45 8.66 -5.40
CA CYS A 2 -9.72 9.91 -5.25
C CYS A 2 -8.23 9.63 -4.94
N GLY A 3 -7.31 10.42 -5.52
CA GLY A 3 -5.87 10.27 -5.30
C GLY A 3 -5.13 9.12 -6.00
N TRP A 4 -5.78 7.96 -6.15
CA TRP A 4 -5.15 6.72 -6.62
C TRP A 4 -5.79 6.16 -7.91
N PRO A 5 -5.85 6.92 -9.03
CA PRO A 5 -6.60 6.52 -10.22
C PRO A 5 -5.98 5.33 -11.00
N ASN A 6 -4.69 5.06 -10.81
CA ASN A 6 -3.95 4.03 -11.56
C ASN A 6 -3.80 2.71 -10.79
N LEU A 7 -4.30 2.63 -9.57
CA LEU A 7 -4.13 1.46 -8.72
C LEU A 7 -4.94 0.29 -9.28
N VAL A 8 -4.28 -0.85 -9.52
CA VAL A 8 -4.84 -1.98 -10.29
C VAL A 8 -6.12 -2.52 -9.65
N SER A 9 -6.21 -2.60 -8.31
CA SER A 9 -7.41 -3.07 -7.61
C SER A 9 -8.60 -2.13 -7.72
N GLY A 10 -8.38 -0.84 -8.02
CA GLY A 10 -9.43 0.15 -8.21
C GLY A 10 -9.87 0.33 -9.67
N GLN A 11 -9.29 -0.42 -10.62
CA GLN A 11 -9.65 -0.30 -12.03
C GLN A 11 -10.89 -1.13 -12.39
N SER A 12 -11.74 -0.59 -13.26
CA SER A 12 -12.81 -1.35 -13.89
C SER A 12 -12.23 -2.48 -14.76
N TYR A 13 -13.02 -3.56 -14.93
CA TYR A 13 -12.63 -4.74 -15.72
C TYR A 13 -12.39 -4.37 -17.19
N THR A 14 -11.15 -4.01 -17.49
CA THR A 14 -10.68 -3.53 -18.80
C THR A 14 -9.51 -4.42 -19.26
N ARG A 15 -9.19 -4.41 -20.55
CA ARG A 15 -8.00 -5.10 -21.08
C ARG A 15 -6.71 -4.75 -20.32
N ARG A 16 -6.56 -3.50 -19.89
CA ARG A 16 -5.44 -3.03 -19.04
C ARG A 16 -5.40 -3.80 -17.71
N PHE A 17 -6.52 -3.91 -17.01
CA PHE A 17 -6.64 -4.67 -15.76
C PHE A 17 -6.24 -6.13 -15.96
N CYS A 18 -6.75 -6.78 -17.00
CA CYS A 18 -6.43 -8.19 -17.28
C CYS A 18 -4.94 -8.41 -17.54
N VAL A 19 -4.30 -7.54 -18.33
CA VAL A 19 -2.87 -7.63 -18.63
C VAL A 19 -2.02 -7.37 -17.38
N CYS A 20 -2.36 -6.34 -16.60
CA CYS A 20 -1.67 -6.05 -15.33
C CYS A 20 -1.77 -7.25 -14.37
N ARG A 21 -2.97 -7.81 -14.21
CA ARG A 21 -3.21 -9.00 -13.38
C ARG A 21 -2.41 -10.21 -13.87
N GLN A 22 -2.42 -10.47 -15.18
CA GLN A 22 -1.65 -11.58 -15.76
C GLN A 22 -0.15 -11.45 -15.49
N LYS A 23 0.42 -10.25 -15.68
CA LYS A 23 1.84 -10.00 -15.43
C LYS A 23 2.20 -10.11 -13.95
N MET A 24 1.38 -9.55 -13.05
CA MET A 24 1.58 -9.69 -11.61
C MET A 24 1.55 -11.16 -11.18
N HIS A 25 0.56 -11.90 -11.67
CA HIS A 25 0.41 -13.32 -11.38
C HIS A 25 1.60 -14.14 -11.90
N GLN A 26 2.12 -13.85 -13.09
CA GLN A 26 3.32 -14.49 -13.62
C GLN A 26 4.57 -14.18 -12.79
N ALA A 27 4.69 -12.95 -12.28
CA ALA A 27 5.82 -12.54 -11.45
C ALA A 27 5.82 -13.21 -10.06
N ILE A 28 4.64 -13.54 -9.53
CA ILE A 28 4.47 -14.13 -8.20
C ILE A 28 4.41 -15.67 -8.26
N GLU A 29 3.63 -16.24 -9.17
CA GLU A 29 3.38 -17.69 -9.23
C GLU A 29 4.33 -18.47 -10.14
N SER A 30 5.28 -17.84 -10.82
CA SER A 30 6.27 -18.60 -11.57
C SER A 30 7.01 -19.55 -10.64
N SER A 31 7.17 -20.82 -11.05
CA SER A 31 7.94 -21.81 -10.30
C SER A 31 9.37 -21.33 -9.99
N SER A 32 9.96 -20.51 -10.88
CA SER A 32 11.25 -19.85 -10.66
C SER A 32 11.21 -18.69 -9.66
N ALA A 33 10.07 -18.03 -9.48
CA ALA A 33 9.87 -17.00 -8.47
C ALA A 33 9.70 -17.64 -7.09
N LEU A 34 8.88 -18.70 -6.99
CA LEU A 34 8.68 -19.45 -5.74
C LEU A 34 9.98 -20.06 -5.21
N SER A 35 10.79 -20.68 -6.07
CA SER A 35 12.08 -21.25 -5.65
C SER A 35 13.08 -20.19 -5.18
N ARG A 36 12.99 -18.97 -5.71
CA ARG A 36 13.83 -17.84 -5.30
C ARG A 36 13.38 -17.22 -3.99
N TYR A 37 12.07 -17.13 -3.76
CA TYR A 37 11.51 -16.36 -2.64
C TYR A 37 11.17 -17.20 -1.40
N CYS A 38 10.74 -18.47 -1.56
CA CYS A 38 10.45 -19.35 -0.43
C CYS A 38 11.58 -19.44 0.61
N PRO A 39 12.86 -19.68 0.24
CA PRO A 39 13.92 -19.77 1.24
C PRO A 39 14.14 -18.46 2.00
N THR A 40 14.01 -17.31 1.33
CA THR A 40 14.11 -15.99 1.97
C THR A 40 12.94 -15.75 2.93
N LEU A 41 11.72 -16.08 2.50
CA LEU A 41 10.52 -16.00 3.32
C LEU A 41 10.61 -16.85 4.59
N GLU A 42 11.06 -18.10 4.45
CA GLU A 42 11.22 -19.03 5.57
C GLU A 42 12.28 -18.55 6.56
N ALA A 43 13.40 -18.01 6.06
CA ALA A 43 14.45 -17.45 6.90
C ALA A 43 13.96 -16.22 7.70
N GLU A 44 13.25 -15.29 7.05
CA GLU A 44 12.71 -14.11 7.71
C GLU A 44 11.57 -14.45 8.69
N MET A 45 10.68 -15.38 8.34
CA MET A 45 9.66 -15.89 9.28
C MET A 45 10.29 -16.58 10.48
N SER A 46 11.34 -17.38 10.28
CA SER A 46 12.04 -18.06 11.38
C SER A 46 12.70 -17.05 12.31
N ARG A 47 13.37 -16.01 11.75
CA ARG A 47 13.93 -14.90 12.53
C ARG A 47 12.86 -14.15 13.30
N PHE A 48 11.73 -13.86 12.68
CA PHE A 48 10.59 -13.22 13.31
C PHE A 48 10.07 -14.06 14.49
N LEU A 49 9.82 -15.35 14.29
CA LEU A 49 9.34 -16.25 15.34
C LEU A 49 10.33 -16.35 16.50
N LEU A 50 11.63 -16.47 16.21
CA LEU A 50 12.67 -16.53 17.25
C LEU A 50 12.77 -15.21 18.03
N PHE A 51 12.75 -14.07 17.35
CA PHE A 51 12.75 -12.75 18.00
C PHE A 51 11.48 -12.53 18.82
N PHE A 52 10.32 -12.94 18.31
CA PHE A 52 9.03 -12.82 18.97
C PHE A 52 8.97 -13.65 20.26
N ILE A 53 9.45 -14.89 20.24
CA ILE A 53 9.51 -15.78 21.41
C ILE A 53 10.45 -15.23 22.48
N LEU A 54 11.56 -14.58 22.08
CA LEU A 54 12.65 -14.23 23.01
C LEU A 54 12.61 -12.79 23.54
N ARG A 55 12.02 -11.83 22.81
CA ARG A 55 12.32 -10.40 23.06
C ARG A 55 11.13 -9.51 23.44
N ALA A 56 9.97 -9.65 22.80
CA ALA A 56 8.86 -8.72 23.03
C ALA A 56 7.50 -9.25 22.53
N PRO A 57 6.75 -10.00 23.37
CA PRO A 57 5.44 -10.51 22.97
C PRO A 57 4.36 -9.43 22.80
N HIS A 58 4.55 -8.23 23.38
CA HIS A 58 3.51 -7.19 23.43
C HIS A 58 3.34 -6.35 22.16
N ASN A 59 4.35 -6.25 21.28
CA ASN A 59 4.30 -5.42 20.06
C ASN A 59 4.33 -6.24 18.75
N TRP A 60 3.74 -7.44 18.79
CA TRP A 60 3.76 -8.39 17.68
C TRP A 60 3.23 -7.82 16.36
N LEU A 61 2.17 -7.02 16.40
CA LEU A 61 1.50 -6.50 15.21
C LEU A 61 2.37 -5.52 14.44
N GLN A 62 3.15 -4.69 15.14
CA GLN A 62 4.12 -3.79 14.52
C GLN A 62 5.24 -4.59 13.85
N HIS A 63 5.77 -5.60 14.53
CA HIS A 63 6.83 -6.44 13.97
C HIS A 63 6.37 -7.22 12.73
N ILE A 64 5.14 -7.75 12.70
CA ILE A 64 4.57 -8.41 11.50
C ILE A 64 4.47 -7.41 10.36
N ARG A 65 3.98 -6.19 10.60
CA ARG A 65 3.88 -5.15 9.57
C ARG A 65 5.26 -4.82 8.98
N THR A 66 6.26 -4.57 9.82
CA THR A 66 7.63 -4.28 9.40
C THR A 66 8.24 -5.43 8.60
N GLN A 67 8.11 -6.67 9.07
CA GLN A 67 8.64 -7.85 8.39
C GLN A 67 7.95 -8.11 7.05
N THR A 68 6.63 -8.00 7.01
CA THR A 68 5.86 -8.13 5.77
C THR A 68 6.26 -7.03 4.76
N GLY A 69 6.45 -5.80 5.24
CA GLY A 69 6.98 -4.70 4.44
C GLY A 69 8.36 -5.01 3.86
N ALA A 70 9.28 -5.56 4.67
CA ALA A 70 10.61 -5.97 4.23
C ALA A 70 10.58 -6.99 3.10
N ILE A 71 9.81 -8.05 3.29
CA ILE A 71 9.62 -9.10 2.29
C ILE A 71 9.09 -8.52 0.98
N ILE A 72 8.04 -7.69 1.05
CA ILE A 72 7.42 -7.12 -0.16
C ILE A 72 8.41 -6.19 -0.87
N LEU A 73 9.13 -5.34 -0.15
CA LEU A 73 10.12 -4.42 -0.71
C LEU A 73 11.31 -5.17 -1.33
N GLU A 74 11.74 -6.27 -0.73
CA GLU A 74 12.77 -7.14 -1.31
C GLU A 74 12.28 -7.82 -2.59
N MET A 75 11.07 -8.38 -2.60
CA MET A 75 10.51 -9.06 -3.77
C MET A 75 10.23 -8.11 -4.94
N THR A 76 9.75 -6.90 -4.64
CA THR A 76 9.28 -5.95 -5.67
C THR A 76 10.38 -5.02 -6.16
N TYR A 77 11.27 -4.57 -5.28
CA TYR A 77 12.33 -3.61 -5.60
C TYR A 77 13.74 -4.15 -5.40
N GLY A 78 13.91 -5.36 -4.84
CA GLY A 78 15.23 -5.86 -4.43
C GLY A 78 15.80 -5.08 -3.24
N TYR A 79 14.94 -4.43 -2.46
CA TYR A 79 15.35 -3.56 -1.36
C TYR A 79 15.42 -4.34 -0.05
N THR A 80 16.61 -4.41 0.55
CA THR A 80 16.82 -5.01 1.87
C THR A 80 16.77 -3.95 2.95
N ILE A 81 15.92 -4.19 3.94
CA ILE A 81 15.67 -3.27 5.06
C ILE A 81 16.73 -3.45 6.13
N ASP A 82 17.14 -2.37 6.78
CA ASP A 82 18.03 -2.46 7.94
C ASP A 82 17.26 -2.97 9.17
N PRO A 83 17.62 -4.13 9.75
CA PRO A 83 16.97 -4.68 10.95
C PRO A 83 17.17 -3.83 12.21
N LYS A 84 18.02 -2.79 12.19
CA LYS A 84 18.41 -2.02 13.38
C LYS A 84 17.71 -0.65 13.51
N GLY A 85 16.81 -0.25 12.60
CA GLY A 85 16.18 1.06 12.68
C GLY A 85 14.88 1.23 11.89
N PRO A 86 14.18 2.36 12.08
CA PRO A 86 13.04 2.73 11.25
C PRO A 86 13.50 2.97 9.81
N ASP A 87 12.89 2.26 8.88
CA ASP A 87 13.21 2.35 7.46
C ASP A 87 12.24 3.29 6.75
N VAL A 88 12.80 4.22 5.97
CA VAL A 88 12.04 5.26 5.25
C VAL A 88 11.03 4.64 4.28
N MET A 89 11.35 3.49 3.66
CA MET A 89 10.44 2.80 2.75
C MET A 89 9.27 2.15 3.48
N ILE A 90 9.48 1.64 4.69
CA ILE A 90 8.39 1.14 5.54
C ILE A 90 7.47 2.29 5.96
N GLU A 91 8.05 3.40 6.44
CA GLU A 91 7.25 4.56 6.84
C GLU A 91 6.48 5.17 5.66
N LEU A 92 7.05 5.12 4.46
CA LEU A 92 6.37 5.54 3.24
C LEU A 92 5.23 4.58 2.88
N ALA A 93 5.47 3.27 2.97
CA ALA A 93 4.45 2.26 2.71
C ALA A 93 3.29 2.35 3.70
N ASP A 94 3.57 2.55 4.99
CA ASP A 94 2.56 2.74 6.03
C ASP A 94 1.73 4.00 5.79
N ARG A 95 2.38 5.14 5.47
CA ARG A 95 1.69 6.38 5.12
C ARG A 95 0.83 6.23 3.86
N ALA A 96 1.35 5.59 2.83
CA ALA A 96 0.61 5.31 1.61
C ALA A 96 -0.62 4.43 1.88
N MET A 97 -0.48 3.41 2.75
CA MET A 97 -1.59 2.54 3.14
C MET A 97 -2.65 3.29 3.95
N GLU A 98 -2.25 4.21 4.83
CA GLU A 98 -3.17 5.06 5.59
C GLU A 98 -3.96 6.00 4.65
N GLN A 99 -3.28 6.66 3.72
CA GLN A 99 -3.91 7.50 2.70
C GLN A 99 -4.86 6.69 1.80
N PHE A 100 -4.41 5.51 1.37
CA PHE A 100 -5.23 4.60 0.58
C PHE A 100 -6.47 4.14 1.35
N SER A 101 -6.34 3.80 2.64
CA SER A 101 -7.47 3.42 3.48
C SER A 101 -8.51 4.54 3.56
N GLN A 102 -8.08 5.79 3.69
CA GLN A 102 -8.98 6.95 3.68
C GLN A 102 -9.63 7.19 2.31
N ALA A 103 -8.89 6.99 1.22
CA ALA A 103 -9.39 7.11 -0.16
C ALA A 103 -10.33 5.95 -0.57
N ALA A 104 -10.20 4.78 0.07
CA ALA A 104 -11.02 3.61 -0.19
C ALA A 104 -12.41 3.67 0.46
N ILE A 105 -12.61 4.56 1.43
CA ILE A 105 -13.92 4.79 2.06
C ILE A 105 -14.84 5.49 1.05
N SER A 106 -15.70 4.69 0.41
CA SER A 106 -16.73 5.19 -0.51
C SER A 106 -17.63 6.21 0.20
N GLY A 107 -17.81 7.39 -0.41
CA GLY A 107 -18.68 8.46 0.11
C GLY A 107 -18.05 9.36 1.18
N ALA A 108 -16.79 9.14 1.58
CA ALA A 108 -16.08 10.04 2.50
C ALA A 108 -15.80 11.42 1.89
N TRP A 109 -15.73 11.50 0.56
CA TRP A 109 -15.41 12.73 -0.17
C TRP A 109 -16.56 13.10 -1.11
N MET A 110 -17.03 14.35 -1.04
CA MET A 110 -18.08 14.84 -1.95
C MET A 110 -17.66 14.77 -3.43
N VAL A 111 -16.36 14.76 -3.72
CA VAL A 111 -15.81 14.58 -5.07
C VAL A 111 -16.17 13.20 -5.65
N ASP A 112 -16.28 12.17 -4.81
CA ASP A 112 -16.62 10.81 -5.24
C ASP A 112 -18.13 10.65 -5.51
N ILE A 113 -18.99 11.50 -4.92
CA ILE A 113 -20.45 11.48 -5.10
C ILE A 113 -20.87 12.40 -6.25
N VAL A 114 -20.27 13.59 -6.36
CA VAL A 114 -20.62 14.59 -7.36
C VAL A 114 -19.35 15.01 -8.13
N PRO A 115 -19.04 14.38 -9.27
CA PRO A 115 -17.78 14.58 -9.99
C PRO A 115 -17.58 16.02 -10.52
N ILE A 116 -18.67 16.79 -10.69
CA ILE A 116 -18.65 18.21 -11.09
C ILE A 116 -17.92 19.06 -10.04
N LEU A 117 -17.93 18.65 -8.77
CA LEU A 117 -17.27 19.37 -7.68
C LEU A 117 -15.74 19.40 -7.82
N ARG A 118 -15.13 18.54 -8.64
CA ARG A 118 -13.68 18.58 -8.92
C ARG A 118 -13.28 19.87 -9.64
N TYR A 119 -14.15 20.39 -10.52
CA TYR A 119 -13.89 21.59 -11.33
C TYR A 119 -14.31 22.89 -10.63
N LEU A 120 -15.23 22.82 -9.66
CA LEU A 120 -15.70 23.98 -8.87
C LEU A 120 -14.72 24.40 -7.76
N THR A 121 -13.71 23.60 -7.45
CA THR A 121 -12.79 23.84 -6.33
C THR A 121 -12.07 25.19 -6.40
N GLU A 122 -11.80 25.70 -7.61
CA GLU A 122 -11.10 26.98 -7.80
C GLU A 122 -11.99 28.18 -7.50
N TRP A 123 -13.28 28.10 -7.84
CA TRP A 123 -14.26 29.19 -7.72
C TRP A 123 -14.92 29.28 -6.34
N LEU A 124 -14.88 28.20 -5.54
CA LEU A 124 -15.42 28.19 -4.19
C LEU A 124 -14.64 29.14 -3.25
N PRO A 125 -15.32 29.92 -2.39
CA PRO A 125 -14.68 30.69 -1.33
C PRO A 125 -13.89 29.76 -0.39
N GLU A 126 -12.78 30.27 0.15
CA GLU A 126 -11.94 29.50 1.06
C GLU A 126 -12.71 29.18 2.36
N GLY A 127 -13.20 27.94 2.45
CA GLY A 127 -13.94 27.42 3.58
C GLY A 127 -13.79 25.90 3.72
N GLY A 128 -14.50 25.32 4.68
CA GLY A 128 -14.43 23.88 4.98
C GLY A 128 -14.68 22.99 3.76
N LEU A 129 -15.63 23.37 2.89
CA LEU A 129 -15.97 22.66 1.66
C LEU A 129 -14.78 22.58 0.68
N LYS A 130 -14.10 23.71 0.43
CA LYS A 130 -12.91 23.77 -0.44
C LYS A 130 -11.75 22.98 0.15
N ARG A 131 -11.61 22.96 1.48
CA ARG A 131 -10.58 22.17 2.18
C ARG A 131 -10.84 20.68 2.03
N GLN A 132 -12.07 20.22 2.19
CA GLN A 132 -12.48 18.82 2.00
C GLN A 132 -12.30 18.34 0.54
N LEU A 133 -12.68 19.17 -0.44
CA LEU A 133 -12.49 18.83 -1.85
C LEU A 133 -10.99 18.76 -2.22
N ARG A 134 -10.16 19.68 -1.70
CA ARG A 134 -8.70 19.66 -1.94
C ARG A 134 -7.99 18.50 -1.24
N SER A 135 -8.41 18.11 -0.04
CA SER A 135 -7.80 16.96 0.65
C SER A 135 -8.09 15.64 -0.06
N GLY A 136 -9.31 15.42 -0.57
CA GLY A 136 -9.61 14.22 -1.37
C GLY A 136 -8.81 14.15 -2.67
N ILE A 137 -8.51 15.29 -3.31
CA ILE A 137 -7.70 15.34 -4.54
C ILE A 137 -6.19 15.12 -4.28
N ARG A 138 -5.70 15.44 -3.07
CA ARG A 138 -4.28 15.36 -2.68
C ARG A 138 -3.87 14.06 -1.97
N LEU A 139 -4.83 13.21 -1.60
CA LEU A 139 -4.54 11.83 -1.20
C LEU A 139 -3.97 11.02 -2.35
#